data_AF-A0A2A3Z9D0-F1
#
_entry.id   AF-A0A2A3Z9D0-F1
#
_cell.length_a   1.000
_cell.length_b   1.000
_cell.length_c   1.000
_cell.angle_alpha   90.00
_cell.angle_beta   90.00
_cell.angle_gamma   90.00
#
_symmetry.space_group_name_H-M   'P 1'
#
loop_
_entity.id
_entity.type
_entity.pdbx_description
1 polymer ?
#
loop_
_entity_poly.entity_id
_entity_poly.type
_entity_poly.pdbx_seq_one_letter_code
_entity_poly.pdbx_strand_id
1 'polypeptide(L)'
;MSSELTDTTGAAVGVEHDEQGQSYVVTADGGHVAGHAYYLPGPEAETERIFHHTVVDGAFGGRGLSKVLVAEALADSREKGLTVVPICALFVKKLKETGDDYQAEGGRFRNATGADFDIVKTEG
;
A
#
# COMPACT_ATOMS: atom_id res chain seq x y z
N MET A 1 18.30 6.00 4.92
CA MET A 1 17.88 6.06 6.33
C MET A 1 16.90 4.93 6.53
N SER A 2 17.36 3.75 6.95
CA SER A 2 16.47 2.61 7.21
C SER A 2 15.87 2.81 8.59
N SER A 3 14.75 3.52 8.67
CA SER A 3 13.94 3.50 9.89
C SER A 3 13.49 2.05 10.10
N GLU A 4 13.91 1.44 11.20
CA GLU A 4 13.38 0.15 11.63
C GLU A 4 11.87 0.28 11.75
N LEU A 5 11.15 -0.34 10.80
CA LEU A 5 9.71 -0.43 10.89
C LEU A 5 9.39 -1.35 12.06
N THR A 6 8.50 -0.90 12.93
CA THR A 6 8.04 -1.70 14.07
C THR A 6 6.54 -1.83 14.00
N ASP A 7 6.06 -2.99 14.44
CA ASP A 7 4.64 -3.23 14.59
C ASP A 7 4.12 -2.66 15.93
N THR A 8 2.81 -2.81 16.19
CA THR A 8 2.20 -2.29 17.43
C THR A 8 2.70 -3.01 18.70
N THR A 9 3.35 -4.16 18.56
CA THR A 9 3.96 -4.91 19.67
C THR A 9 5.41 -4.49 19.93
N GLY A 10 5.99 -3.65 19.06
CA GLY A 10 7.39 -3.22 19.11
C GLY A 10 8.35 -4.22 18.45
N ALA A 11 7.85 -5.23 17.75
CA ALA A 11 8.67 -6.15 16.99
C ALA A 11 9.09 -5.51 15.66
N ALA A 12 10.33 -5.76 15.24
CA ALA A 12 10.84 -5.30 13.96
C ALA A 12 10.13 -6.00 12.79
N VAL A 13 9.80 -5.22 11.76
CA VAL A 13 9.17 -5.69 10.53
C VAL A 13 9.92 -5.12 9.33
N GLY A 14 9.86 -5.84 8.21
CA GLY A 14 10.36 -5.37 6.92
C GLY A 14 9.20 -5.13 5.97
N VAL A 15 9.33 -4.17 5.06
CA VAL A 15 8.46 -4.06 3.89
C VAL A 15 9.32 -4.03 2.65
N GLU A 16 8.99 -4.88 1.69
CA GLU A 16 9.66 -4.97 0.41
C GLU A 16 8.65 -4.74 -0.71
N HIS A 17 9.10 -4.07 -1.78
CA HIS A 17 8.29 -3.88 -2.97
C HIS A 17 8.61 -5.00 -3.97
N ASP A 18 7.64 -5.90 -4.17
CA ASP A 18 7.67 -6.92 -5.20
C ASP A 18 7.05 -6.36 -6.49
N GLU A 19 7.89 -5.87 -7.39
CA GLU A 19 7.48 -5.33 -8.68
C GLU A 19 6.88 -6.40 -9.61
N GLN A 20 7.31 -7.66 -9.49
CA GLN A 20 6.83 -8.74 -10.35
C GLN A 20 5.43 -9.20 -9.93
N GLY A 21 5.22 -9.34 -8.62
CA GLY A 21 3.92 -9.65 -8.03
C GLY A 21 3.00 -8.42 -7.87
N GLN A 22 3.45 -7.24 -8.28
CA GLN A 22 2.74 -5.96 -8.16
C GLN A 22 2.19 -5.76 -6.74
N SER A 23 3.03 -6.01 -5.74
CA SER A 23 2.61 -5.98 -4.35
C SER A 23 3.71 -5.48 -3.42
N TYR A 24 3.30 -4.95 -2.28
CA TYR A 24 4.21 -4.72 -1.15
C TYR A 24 4.05 -5.85 -0.17
N VAL A 25 5.16 -6.46 0.23
CA VAL A 25 5.20 -7.62 1.12
C VAL A 25 5.72 -7.16 2.47
N VAL A 26 4.95 -7.39 3.53
CA VAL A 26 5.41 -7.16 4.90
C VAL A 26 5.93 -8.47 5.48
N THR A 27 7.13 -8.44 6.03
CA THR A 27 7.75 -9.55 6.74
C THR A 27 7.85 -9.24 8.23
N ALA A 28 7.60 -10.25 9.06
CA ALA A 28 7.66 -10.16 10.52
C ALA A 28 8.40 -11.38 11.09
N ASP A 29 8.75 -11.32 12.39
CA ASP A 29 9.32 -12.44 13.14
C ASP A 29 10.50 -13.12 12.44
N GLY A 30 11.49 -12.33 12.04
CA GLY A 30 12.71 -12.84 11.39
C GLY A 30 12.57 -13.18 9.91
N GLY A 31 11.65 -12.51 9.20
CA GLY A 31 11.53 -12.59 7.73
C GLY A 31 10.35 -13.40 7.21
N HIS A 32 9.43 -13.82 8.07
CA HIS A 32 8.21 -14.50 7.65
C HIS A 32 7.26 -13.53 6.95
N VAL A 33 6.80 -13.89 5.76
CA VAL A 33 5.78 -13.12 5.04
C VAL A 33 4.50 -13.11 5.88
N ALA A 34 4.10 -11.91 6.29
CA ALA A 34 2.96 -11.68 7.17
C ALA A 34 1.78 -11.03 6.43
N GLY A 35 1.99 -10.45 5.24
CA GLY A 35 0.92 -9.84 4.47
C GLY A 35 1.37 -9.17 3.18
N HIS A 36 0.38 -8.74 2.41
CA HIS A 36 0.55 -8.12 1.11
C HIS A 36 -0.39 -6.93 0.92
N ALA A 37 0.09 -5.87 0.26
CA ALA A 37 -0.74 -4.84 -0.36
C ALA A 37 -0.56 -4.90 -1.88
N TYR A 38 -1.58 -5.39 -2.57
CA TYR A 38 -1.59 -5.54 -4.02
C TYR A 38 -2.02 -4.25 -4.71
N TYR A 39 -1.37 -3.96 -5.83
CA TYR A 39 -1.75 -2.88 -6.71
C TYR A 39 -1.78 -3.35 -8.17
N LEU A 40 -2.53 -2.62 -8.98
CA LEU A 40 -2.51 -2.75 -10.44
C LEU A 40 -2.10 -1.41 -11.06
N PRO A 41 -1.52 -1.41 -12.27
CA PRO A 41 -1.31 -0.17 -13.01
C PRO A 41 -2.66 0.49 -13.33
N GLY A 42 -2.70 1.83 -13.29
CA GLY A 42 -3.89 2.57 -13.70
C GLY A 42 -4.06 2.65 -15.23
N PRO A 43 -5.13 3.31 -15.70
CA PRO A 43 -5.29 3.67 -17.12
C PRO A 43 -4.05 4.37 -17.69
N GLU A 44 -3.39 5.21 -16.86
CA GLU A 44 -2.04 5.70 -17.13
C GLU A 44 -1.00 4.82 -16.41
N ALA A 45 -0.71 3.66 -17.01
CA ALA A 45 0.03 2.56 -16.36
C ALA A 45 1.40 2.95 -15.77
N GLU A 46 2.05 3.98 -16.30
CA GLU A 46 3.37 4.44 -15.85
C GLU A 46 3.31 5.52 -14.75
N THR A 47 2.13 6.10 -14.50
CA THR A 47 1.96 7.22 -13.57
C THR A 47 1.02 6.90 -12.42
N GLU A 48 0.35 5.74 -12.44
CA GLU A 48 -0.73 5.42 -11.49
C GLU A 48 -0.61 4.01 -10.89
N ARG A 49 -0.97 3.90 -9.60
CA ARG A 49 -1.11 2.63 -8.89
C ARG A 49 -2.48 2.52 -8.25
N ILE A 50 -3.25 1.53 -8.68
CA ILE A 50 -4.55 1.17 -8.13
C ILE A 50 -4.36 0.16 -7.00
N PHE A 51 -4.45 0.62 -5.76
CA PHE A 51 -4.40 -0.27 -4.59
C PHE A 51 -5.78 -0.88 -4.34
N HIS A 52 -5.97 -2.13 -4.77
CA HIS A 52 -7.27 -2.80 -4.77
C HIS A 52 -7.44 -3.78 -3.61
N HIS A 53 -6.36 -4.41 -3.14
CA HIS A 53 -6.46 -5.41 -2.08
C HIS A 53 -5.31 -5.32 -1.09
N THR A 54 -5.61 -5.54 0.19
CA THR A 54 -4.60 -5.63 1.24
C THR A 54 -5.01 -6.73 2.19
N VAL A 55 -4.11 -7.66 2.41
CA VAL A 55 -4.32 -8.85 3.23
C VAL A 55 -3.15 -9.00 4.20
N VAL A 56 -3.47 -9.35 5.43
CA VAL A 56 -2.48 -9.74 6.44
C VAL A 56 -2.92 -11.09 6.95
N ASP A 57 -1.97 -12.02 7.07
CA ASP A 57 -2.24 -13.35 7.59
C ASP A 57 -2.81 -13.24 9.02
N GLY A 58 -3.85 -14.02 9.30
CA GLY A 58 -4.54 -14.01 10.57
C GLY A 58 -3.63 -14.30 11.77
N ALA A 59 -2.56 -15.06 11.58
CA ALA A 59 -1.55 -15.33 12.60
C ALA A 59 -0.82 -14.04 13.06
N PHE A 60 -0.75 -13.03 12.20
CA PHE A 60 -0.15 -11.72 12.47
C PHE A 60 -1.20 -10.62 12.66
N GLY A 61 -2.49 -11.00 12.74
CA GLY A 61 -3.60 -10.09 12.97
C GLY A 61 -3.44 -9.29 14.26
N GLY A 62 -3.95 -8.05 14.26
CA GLY A 62 -3.91 -7.18 15.44
C GLY A 62 -2.55 -6.49 15.71
N ARG A 63 -1.50 -6.82 14.96
CA ARG A 63 -0.16 -6.19 15.10
C ARG A 63 -0.02 -4.87 14.35
N GLY A 64 -1.03 -4.45 13.60
CA GLY A 64 -1.02 -3.19 12.84
C GLY A 64 -0.26 -3.25 11.50
N LEU A 65 0.14 -4.44 11.04
CA LEU A 65 0.93 -4.62 9.81
C LEU A 65 0.26 -4.07 8.55
N SER A 66 -1.07 -4.11 8.49
CA SER A 66 -1.80 -3.53 7.36
C SER A 66 -1.62 -2.02 7.28
N LYS A 67 -1.46 -1.32 8.41
CA LYS A 67 -1.15 0.12 8.41
C LYS A 67 0.27 0.39 7.95
N VAL A 68 1.21 -0.48 8.33
CA VAL A 68 2.61 -0.41 7.87
C VAL A 68 2.66 -0.57 6.35
N LEU A 69 2.03 -1.59 5.80
CA LEU A 69 1.90 -1.79 4.35
C LEU A 69 1.35 -0.56 3.63
N VAL A 70 0.25 0.01 4.12
CA VAL A 70 -0.36 1.20 3.51
C VAL A 70 0.59 2.40 3.58
N ALA A 71 1.23 2.63 4.73
CA ALA A 71 2.15 3.76 4.89
C ALA A 71 3.36 3.67 3.96
N GLU A 72 4.01 2.50 3.91
CA GLU A 72 5.17 2.27 3.04
C GLU A 72 4.81 2.33 1.56
N ALA A 73 3.67 1.75 1.17
CA ALA A 73 3.20 1.81 -0.21
C ALA A 73 2.87 3.24 -0.66
N LEU A 74 2.30 4.07 0.22
CA LEU A 74 2.08 5.49 -0.04
C LEU A 74 3.40 6.25 -0.13
N ALA A 75 4.33 6.01 0.80
CA ALA A 75 5.65 6.65 0.80
C ALA A 75 6.44 6.34 -0.48
N ASP A 76 6.53 5.06 -0.88
CA ASP A 76 7.19 4.64 -2.11
C ASP A 76 6.51 5.23 -3.36
N SER A 77 5.17 5.22 -3.39
CA SER A 77 4.43 5.81 -4.51
C SER A 77 4.69 7.31 -4.63
N ARG A 78 4.74 8.04 -3.50
CA ARG A 78 5.13 9.45 -3.48
C ARG A 78 6.56 9.66 -3.97
N GLU A 79 7.52 8.88 -3.47
CA GLU A 79 8.94 9.01 -3.86
C GLU A 79 9.15 8.76 -5.34
N LYS A 80 8.41 7.82 -5.93
CA LYS A 80 8.39 7.56 -7.37
C LYS A 80 7.53 8.55 -8.16
N GLY A 81 6.87 9.48 -7.47
CA GLY A 81 5.96 10.45 -8.09
C GLY A 81 4.76 9.78 -8.75
N LEU A 82 4.26 8.66 -8.25
CA LEU A 82 3.09 7.97 -8.78
C LEU A 82 1.81 8.46 -8.11
N THR A 83 0.72 8.49 -8.86
CA THR A 83 -0.61 8.81 -8.36
C THR A 83 -1.24 7.56 -7.78
N VAL A 84 -1.64 7.65 -6.52
CA VAL A 84 -2.31 6.57 -5.79
C VAL A 84 -3.81 6.62 -6.09
N VAL A 85 -4.37 5.49 -6.50
CA VAL A 85 -5.80 5.29 -6.70
C VAL A 85 -6.30 4.29 -5.65
N PRO A 86 -6.97 4.75 -4.57
CA PRO A 86 -7.36 3.89 -3.48
C PRO A 86 -8.72 3.24 -3.76
N ILE A 87 -8.74 1.93 -3.99
CA ILE A 87 -9.97 1.12 -4.05
C ILE A 87 -10.16 0.35 -2.74
N CYS A 88 -9.07 -0.20 -2.19
CA CYS A 88 -9.08 -0.86 -0.90
C CYS A 88 -9.52 0.11 0.21
N ALA A 89 -10.47 -0.31 1.04
CA ALA A 89 -11.01 0.50 2.13
C ALA A 89 -9.93 1.02 3.11
N LEU A 90 -8.82 0.29 3.27
CA LEU A 90 -7.70 0.71 4.12
C LEU A 90 -6.98 1.94 3.56
N PHE A 91 -6.67 1.94 2.26
CA PHE A 91 -6.07 3.08 1.57
C PHE A 91 -7.03 4.27 1.53
N VAL A 92 -8.31 4.02 1.21
CA VAL A 92 -9.35 5.05 1.21
C VAL A 92 -9.44 5.72 2.59
N LYS A 93 -9.49 4.92 3.67
CA LYS A 93 -9.55 5.44 5.03
C LYS A 93 -8.30 6.26 5.37
N LYS A 94 -7.11 5.74 5.07
CA LYS A 94 -5.84 6.42 5.37
C LYS A 94 -5.74 7.77 4.64
N LEU A 95 -6.01 7.80 3.34
CA LEU A 95 -5.98 9.05 2.56
C LEU A 95 -7.12 10.00 2.91
N LYS A 96 -8.25 9.50 3.42
CA LYS A 96 -9.30 10.37 3.97
C LYS A 96 -8.86 11.06 5.27
N GLU A 97 -8.07 10.37 6.10
CA GLU A 97 -7.58 10.89 7.38
C GLU A 97 -6.34 11.78 7.23
N THR A 98 -5.43 11.44 6.29
CA THR A 98 -4.12 12.10 6.15
C THR A 98 -3.80 12.51 4.72
N GLY A 99 -4.81 12.69 3.87
CA GLY A 99 -4.63 13.01 2.44
C GLY A 99 -3.98 14.37 2.21
N ASP A 100 -4.38 15.38 3.00
CA ASP A 100 -3.84 16.74 2.90
C ASP A 100 -2.34 16.75 3.20
N ASP A 101 -1.92 16.07 4.29
CA ASP A 101 -0.51 15.91 4.65
C ASP A 101 0.24 15.14 3.56
N TYR A 102 -0.33 14.05 3.06
CA TYR A 102 0.27 13.27 1.99
C TYR A 102 0.51 14.11 0.72
N GLN A 103 -0.44 14.98 0.36
CA GLN A 103 -0.29 15.92 -0.75
C GLN A 103 0.73 17.03 -0.47
N ALA A 104 0.74 17.57 0.75
CA ALA A 104 1.72 18.58 1.17
C ALA A 104 3.16 18.05 1.11
N GLU A 105 3.35 16.76 1.36
CA GLU A 105 4.63 16.07 1.24
C GLU A 105 5.01 15.70 -0.21
N GLY A 106 4.17 16.05 -1.20
CA GLY A 106 4.39 15.80 -2.63
C GLY A 106 3.72 14.54 -3.17
N GLY A 107 2.94 13.85 -2.35
CA GLY A 107 2.15 12.69 -2.76
C GLY A 107 1.00 13.10 -3.69
N ARG A 108 0.63 12.20 -4.60
CA ARG A 108 -0.51 12.39 -5.50
C ARG A 108 -1.51 11.26 -5.28
N PHE A 109 -2.79 11.60 -5.16
CA PHE A 109 -3.87 10.62 -5.14
C PHE A 109 -5.13 11.17 -5.79
N ARG A 110 -5.96 10.28 -6.34
CA ARG A 110 -7.27 10.62 -6.90
C ARG A 110 -8.28 9.54 -6.54
N ASN A 111 -9.57 9.86 -6.64
CA ASN A 111 -10.62 8.85 -6.46
C ASN A 111 -10.61 7.84 -7.61
N ALA A 112 -10.98 6.60 -7.29
CA ALA A 112 -11.22 5.57 -8.29
C ALA A 112 -12.41 5.93 -9.18
N THR A 113 -12.27 5.64 -10.47
CA THR A 113 -13.26 5.83 -11.54
C THR A 113 -13.77 4.46 -12.01
N GLY A 114 -14.80 4.46 -12.86
CA GLY A 114 -15.32 3.21 -13.45
C GLY A 114 -14.24 2.38 -14.16
N ALA A 115 -13.32 3.05 -14.87
CA ALA A 115 -12.21 2.38 -15.56
C ALA A 115 -11.28 1.63 -14.59
N ASP A 116 -10.99 2.21 -13.43
CA ASP A 116 -10.14 1.57 -12.42
C ASP A 116 -10.79 0.30 -11.86
N PHE A 117 -12.11 0.34 -11.60
CA PHE A 117 -12.85 -0.85 -11.17
C PHE A 117 -12.90 -1.93 -12.26
N ASP A 118 -12.97 -1.55 -13.53
CA ASP A 118 -12.99 -2.50 -14.64
C ASP A 118 -11.62 -3.17 -14.86
N ILE A 119 -10.52 -2.44 -14.62
CA ILE A 119 -9.16 -3.02 -14.56
C ILE A 119 -9.09 -4.06 -13.45
N VAL A 120 -9.50 -3.72 -12.22
CA VAL A 120 -9.48 -4.65 -11.08
C VAL A 120 -10.34 -5.90 -11.33
N LYS A 121 -11.48 -5.78 -12.01
CA LYS A 121 -12.30 -6.97 -12.34
C LYS A 121 -11.66 -7.88 -13.38
N THR A 122 -10.80 -7.33 -14.23
CA THR A 122 -10.18 -8.05 -15.34
C THR A 122 -8.86 -8.69 -14.91
N GLU A 123 -8.11 -8.02 -14.03
CA GLU A 123 -6.73 -8.36 -13.68
C GLU A 123 -6.49 -8.65 -12.18
N GLY A 124 -7.44 -8.32 -11.30
CA GLY A 124 -7.33 -8.51 -9.84
C GLY A 124 -8.01 -9.77 -9.33
#